data_AF-A0A2J6Q5P1-F1
#
_entry.id   AF-A0A2J6Q5P1-F1
#
_cell.length_a   1.000
_cell.length_b   1.000
_cell.length_c   1.000
_cell.angle_alpha   90.00
_cell.angle_beta   90.00
_cell.angle_gamma   90.00
#
_symmetry.space_group_name_H-M   'P 1'
#
loop_
_entity.id
_entity.type
_entity.pdbx_description
1 polymer ?
#
loop_
_entity_poly.entity_id
_entity_poly.type
_entity_poly.pdbx_seq_one_letter_code
_entity_poly.pdbx_strand_id
1 'polypeptide(L)'
;MAQPCGKVCNRNSRYSIYMRSWPLICLADTLSIFSKVGYYRLKLGMSIRKCVQIVIDERFGTHEEVLVFARSSWLRWLFFILGPMPQAVRLASFLGTPWTQFFGFSYFLSWILVEILALISARTVMQNAATAAHVNFEFLDKIYEGLALLCYASLLSYLPTRFESLARRRYQFWESPVWFSADWIAAFLLSLLAIPLRIIRELIIRALLIFCRKNIVMSQNLLVAFPEGELGTLKVDDDAIFWLLCFVANLLLCLIGYRFLYDSSGTVNPGWTAVFG
;
A
#
# COMPACT_ATOMS: atom_id res chain seq x y z
N MET A 1 -6.47 3.01 5.98
CA MET A 1 -7.26 1.78 6.24
C MET A 1 -6.46 0.91 7.18
N ALA A 2 -6.83 0.85 8.46
CA ALA A 2 -6.11 0.11 9.50
C ALA A 2 -6.76 -1.25 9.83
N GLN A 3 -7.63 -1.76 8.95
CA GLN A 3 -8.30 -3.02 9.20
C GLN A 3 -7.31 -4.16 8.96
N PRO A 4 -7.39 -5.27 9.71
CA PRO A 4 -6.65 -6.47 9.37
C PRO A 4 -7.17 -6.97 8.01
N CYS A 5 -6.28 -7.42 7.13
CA CYS A 5 -6.71 -7.87 5.81
C CYS A 5 -5.64 -8.72 5.11
N GLY A 6 -5.50 -9.97 5.58
CA GLY A 6 -4.70 -11.03 4.98
C GLY A 6 -3.29 -10.61 4.55
N LYS A 7 -2.68 -11.43 3.69
CA LYS A 7 -1.43 -11.08 3.02
C LYS A 7 -1.64 -9.96 2.00
N VAL A 8 -0.58 -9.19 1.73
CA VAL A 8 -0.53 -8.15 0.68
C VAL A 8 0.65 -8.47 -0.22
N CYS A 9 0.45 -8.68 -1.53
CA CYS A 9 1.50 -9.19 -2.43
C CYS A 9 2.22 -10.42 -1.85
N ASN A 10 1.45 -11.38 -1.29
CA ASN A 10 1.94 -12.60 -0.62
C ASN A 10 2.96 -12.38 0.52
N ARG A 11 3.03 -11.17 1.05
CA ARG A 11 3.78 -10.84 2.25
C ARG A 11 3.00 -11.16 3.52
N ASN A 12 3.70 -11.37 4.63
CA ASN A 12 3.07 -11.74 5.90
C ASN A 12 2.01 -10.69 6.31
N SER A 13 0.84 -11.16 6.75
CA SER A 13 -0.30 -10.31 7.11
C SER A 13 -0.01 -9.37 8.28
N ARG A 14 1.01 -9.68 9.09
CA ARG A 14 1.44 -8.91 10.26
C ARG A 14 1.75 -7.44 9.98
N TYR A 15 2.30 -7.12 8.81
CA TYR A 15 2.64 -5.75 8.42
C TYR A 15 1.75 -5.21 7.29
N SER A 16 0.58 -5.84 7.05
CA SER A 16 -0.38 -5.39 6.05
C SER A 16 -0.85 -3.95 6.28
N ILE A 17 -0.92 -3.52 7.53
CA ILE A 17 -1.33 -2.16 7.91
C ILE A 17 -0.39 -1.09 7.36
N TYR A 18 0.92 -1.34 7.40
CA TYR A 18 1.94 -0.44 6.88
C TYR A 18 2.00 -0.48 5.36
N MET A 19 1.89 -1.66 4.76
CA MET A 19 1.87 -1.79 3.30
C MET A 19 0.65 -1.09 2.67
N ARG A 20 -0.52 -1.20 3.30
CA ARG A 20 -1.78 -0.61 2.80
C ARG A 20 -1.94 0.88 3.10
N SER A 21 -0.98 1.51 3.77
CA SER A 21 -0.95 2.97 3.83
C SER A 21 -0.42 3.60 2.54
N TRP A 22 -0.13 2.79 1.52
CA TRP A 22 0.43 3.19 0.25
C TRP A 22 -0.54 2.86 -0.90
N PRO A 23 -0.97 3.87 -1.68
CA PRO A 23 -2.01 3.64 -2.69
C PRO A 23 -1.49 2.77 -3.85
N LEU A 24 -0.22 2.94 -4.21
CA LEU A 24 0.43 2.14 -5.25
C LEU A 24 0.60 0.67 -4.85
N ILE A 25 0.86 0.39 -3.57
CA ILE A 25 0.93 -0.99 -3.08
C ILE A 25 -0.47 -1.62 -3.06
N CYS A 26 -1.49 -0.88 -2.66
CA CYS A 26 -2.89 -1.32 -2.77
C CYS A 26 -3.29 -1.65 -4.21
N LEU A 27 -2.86 -0.83 -5.17
CA LEU A 27 -3.09 -1.10 -6.60
C LEU A 27 -2.30 -2.33 -7.07
N ALA A 28 -1.03 -2.45 -6.70
CA ALA A 28 -0.19 -3.59 -7.06
C ALA A 28 -0.74 -4.92 -6.50
N ASP A 29 -1.24 -4.91 -5.26
CA ASP A 29 -1.90 -6.06 -4.64
C ASP A 29 -3.20 -6.43 -5.37
N THR A 30 -3.99 -5.42 -5.75
CA THR A 30 -5.20 -5.60 -6.56
C THR A 30 -4.87 -6.26 -7.92
N LEU A 31 -3.83 -5.76 -8.60
CA LEU A 31 -3.35 -6.33 -9.86
C LEU A 31 -2.82 -7.75 -9.68
N SER A 32 -2.07 -8.03 -8.61
CA SER A 32 -1.59 -9.39 -8.31
C SER A 32 -2.75 -10.38 -8.18
N ILE A 33 -3.81 -10.03 -7.46
CA ILE A 33 -5.03 -10.87 -7.35
C ILE A 33 -5.60 -11.18 -8.73
N PHE A 34 -5.85 -10.14 -9.55
CA PHE A 34 -6.44 -10.34 -10.88
C PHE A 34 -5.52 -11.15 -11.80
N SER A 35 -4.22 -10.91 -11.75
CA SER A 35 -3.23 -11.64 -12.54
C SER A 35 -3.14 -13.11 -12.16
N LYS A 36 -3.20 -13.45 -10.87
CA LYS A 36 -3.26 -14.85 -10.42
C LYS A 36 -4.52 -15.55 -10.90
N VAL A 37 -5.69 -14.94 -10.70
CA VAL A 37 -6.96 -15.48 -11.20
C VAL A 37 -6.93 -15.66 -12.71
N GLY A 38 -6.43 -14.66 -13.44
CA GLY A 38 -6.26 -14.70 -14.89
C GLY A 38 -5.30 -15.79 -15.34
N TYR A 39 -4.16 -15.95 -14.68
CA TYR A 39 -3.19 -17.01 -14.96
C TYR A 39 -3.81 -18.40 -14.77
N TYR A 40 -4.43 -18.66 -13.61
CA TYR A 40 -5.07 -19.96 -13.35
C TYR A 40 -6.18 -20.26 -14.35
N ARG A 41 -6.94 -19.24 -14.76
CA ARG A 41 -8.01 -19.40 -15.75
C ARG A 41 -7.46 -19.67 -17.15
N LEU A 42 -6.51 -18.87 -17.61
CA LEU A 42 -6.03 -18.89 -19.00
C LEU A 42 -4.99 -19.99 -19.26
N LYS A 43 -4.11 -20.28 -18.28
CA LYS A 43 -3.04 -21.27 -18.45
C LYS A 43 -3.40 -22.66 -17.95
N LEU A 44 -4.15 -22.76 -16.85
CA LEU A 44 -4.53 -24.06 -16.27
C LEU A 44 -5.97 -24.49 -16.60
N GLY A 45 -6.74 -23.65 -17.31
CA GLY A 45 -8.11 -23.98 -17.71
C GLY A 45 -9.11 -24.15 -16.56
N MET A 46 -8.76 -23.70 -15.36
CA MET A 46 -9.55 -23.93 -14.14
C MET A 46 -10.84 -23.11 -14.14
N SER A 47 -11.86 -23.57 -13.40
CA SER A 47 -13.09 -22.79 -13.19
C SER A 47 -12.80 -21.56 -12.34
N ILE A 48 -13.46 -20.44 -12.62
CA ILE A 48 -13.24 -19.15 -11.93
C ILE A 48 -13.40 -19.32 -10.41
N ARG A 49 -14.39 -20.10 -9.96
CA ARG A 49 -14.60 -20.42 -8.55
C ARG A 49 -13.38 -21.07 -7.91
N LYS A 50 -12.74 -22.03 -8.60
CA LYS A 50 -11.54 -22.71 -8.09
C LYS A 50 -10.32 -21.78 -8.11
N CYS A 51 -10.17 -20.95 -9.14
CA CYS A 51 -9.09 -19.95 -9.18
C CYS A 51 -9.17 -18.97 -8.01
N VAL A 52 -10.38 -18.43 -7.74
CA VAL A 52 -10.63 -17.51 -6.63
C VAL A 52 -10.38 -18.19 -5.29
N GLN A 53 -10.79 -19.46 -5.13
CA GLN A 53 -10.54 -20.21 -3.90
C GLN A 53 -9.04 -20.36 -3.63
N ILE A 54 -8.23 -20.67 -4.64
CA ILE A 54 -6.77 -20.78 -4.46
C ILE A 54 -6.20 -19.44 -4.01
N VAL A 55 -6.59 -18.33 -4.63
CA VAL A 55 -6.12 -16.99 -4.23
C VAL A 55 -6.54 -16.63 -2.80
N ILE A 56 -7.75 -17.04 -2.39
CA ILE A 56 -8.23 -16.90 -1.02
C ILE A 56 -7.35 -17.68 -0.04
N ASP A 57 -7.09 -18.96 -0.33
CA ASP A 57 -6.31 -19.84 0.54
C ASP A 57 -4.86 -19.33 0.67
N GLU A 58 -4.25 -18.88 -0.42
CA GLU A 58 -2.92 -18.24 -0.41
C GLU A 58 -2.88 -17.00 0.51
N ARG A 59 -3.93 -16.19 0.43
CA ARG A 59 -3.99 -14.86 1.02
C ARG A 59 -4.34 -14.86 2.49
N PHE A 60 -5.30 -15.68 2.91
CA PHE A 60 -5.77 -15.74 4.29
C PHE A 60 -5.14 -16.89 5.08
N GLY A 61 -4.39 -17.78 4.42
CA GLY A 61 -3.68 -18.84 5.09
C GLY A 61 -4.63 -19.84 5.75
N THR A 62 -4.59 -19.92 7.09
CA THR A 62 -5.35 -20.93 7.83
C THR A 62 -6.84 -20.61 7.93
N HIS A 63 -7.66 -21.64 8.08
CA HIS A 63 -9.11 -21.50 8.24
C HIS A 63 -9.51 -20.65 9.47
N GLU A 64 -8.70 -20.65 10.52
CA GLU A 64 -8.98 -19.89 11.74
C GLU A 64 -8.92 -18.38 11.49
N GLU A 65 -7.89 -17.91 10.77
CA GLU A 65 -7.78 -16.51 10.36
C GLU A 65 -9.00 -16.08 9.54
N VAL A 66 -9.42 -16.90 8.58
CA VAL A 66 -10.60 -16.65 7.74
C VAL A 66 -11.87 -16.48 8.57
N LEU A 67 -12.09 -17.32 9.59
CA LEU A 67 -13.27 -17.24 10.44
C LEU A 67 -13.30 -15.97 11.30
N VAL A 68 -12.14 -15.58 11.86
CA VAL A 68 -12.01 -14.32 12.61
C VAL A 68 -12.31 -13.12 11.70
N PHE A 69 -11.80 -13.15 10.46
CA PHE A 69 -12.11 -12.14 9.44
C PHE A 69 -13.61 -12.07 9.12
N ALA A 70 -14.23 -13.22 8.85
CA ALA A 70 -15.64 -13.31 8.47
C ALA A 70 -16.57 -12.80 9.57
N ARG A 71 -16.28 -13.12 10.84
CA ARG A 71 -17.10 -12.71 11.99
C ARG A 71 -17.18 -11.20 12.17
N SER A 72 -16.11 -10.48 11.80
CA SER A 72 -16.04 -9.02 11.90
C SER A 72 -16.46 -8.28 10.64
N SER A 73 -16.81 -8.98 9.55
CA SER A 73 -17.16 -8.35 8.27
C SER A 73 -18.27 -7.32 8.40
N TRP A 74 -19.34 -7.60 9.14
CA TRP A 74 -20.45 -6.65 9.29
C TRP A 74 -20.01 -5.34 9.96
N LEU A 75 -19.14 -5.39 10.99
CA LEU A 75 -18.56 -4.20 11.63
C LEU A 75 -17.69 -3.42 10.65
N ARG A 76 -16.90 -4.13 9.83
CA ARG A 76 -16.03 -3.51 8.82
C ARG A 76 -16.85 -2.75 7.78
N TRP A 77 -17.94 -3.35 7.30
CA TRP A 77 -18.90 -2.69 6.40
C TRP A 77 -19.60 -1.51 7.06
N LEU A 78 -20.04 -1.64 8.31
CA LEU A 78 -20.64 -0.54 9.06
C LEU A 78 -19.67 0.65 9.18
N PHE A 79 -18.45 0.42 9.66
CA PHE A 79 -17.44 1.48 9.77
C PHE A 79 -17.02 2.03 8.42
N PHE A 80 -17.03 1.21 7.36
CA PHE A 80 -16.79 1.65 6.00
C PHE A 80 -17.87 2.64 5.53
N ILE A 81 -19.14 2.30 5.73
CA ILE A 81 -20.29 3.15 5.38
C ILE A 81 -20.28 4.46 6.19
N LEU A 82 -19.93 4.40 7.47
CA LEU A 82 -19.95 5.58 8.35
C LEU A 82 -18.75 6.52 8.14
N GLY A 83 -17.63 6.05 7.62
CA GLY A 83 -16.41 6.87 7.48
C GLY A 83 -15.90 6.98 6.04
N PRO A 84 -15.17 5.98 5.53
CA PRO A 84 -14.56 6.02 4.20
C PRO A 84 -15.53 6.24 3.03
N MET A 85 -16.75 5.71 3.07
CA MET A 85 -17.70 5.81 1.95
C MET A 85 -18.13 7.26 1.66
N PRO A 86 -18.60 8.06 2.64
CA PRO A 86 -18.83 9.49 2.47
C PRO A 86 -17.64 10.24 1.86
N GLN A 87 -16.43 9.94 2.32
CA GLN A 87 -15.22 10.59 1.82
C GLN A 87 -14.89 10.17 0.38
N ALA A 88 -15.15 8.92 0.01
CA ALA A 88 -15.00 8.44 -1.37
C ALA A 88 -16.01 9.11 -2.31
N VAL A 89 -17.28 9.24 -1.90
CA VAL A 89 -18.32 9.95 -2.65
C VAL A 89 -17.95 11.43 -2.83
N ARG A 90 -17.48 12.07 -1.76
CA ARG A 90 -16.99 13.45 -1.82
C ARG A 90 -15.81 13.59 -2.79
N LEU A 91 -14.82 12.72 -2.69
CA LEU A 91 -13.66 12.74 -3.60
C LEU A 91 -14.06 12.51 -5.06
N ALA A 92 -15.03 11.62 -5.32
CA ALA A 92 -15.59 11.37 -6.65
C ALA A 92 -16.18 12.63 -7.29
N SER A 93 -16.76 13.51 -6.46
CA SER A 93 -17.43 14.71 -6.92
C SER A 93 -16.49 15.87 -7.25
N PHE A 94 -15.25 15.84 -6.75
CA PHE A 94 -14.30 16.92 -6.98
C PHE A 94 -13.87 16.95 -8.44
N LEU A 95 -13.85 18.14 -9.04
CA LEU A 95 -13.30 18.33 -10.38
C LEU A 95 -11.86 18.88 -10.29
N GLY A 96 -11.06 18.58 -11.31
CA GLY A 96 -9.67 19.07 -11.41
C GLY A 96 -8.66 18.34 -10.52
N THR A 97 -9.04 17.23 -9.87
CA THR A 97 -8.16 16.46 -8.97
C THR A 97 -7.96 14.99 -9.39
N PRO A 98 -7.66 14.69 -10.68
CA PRO A 98 -7.65 13.32 -11.19
C PRO A 98 -6.63 12.41 -10.47
N TRP A 99 -5.49 12.96 -10.05
CA TRP A 99 -4.47 12.21 -9.31
C TRP A 99 -4.91 11.86 -7.89
N THR A 100 -5.53 12.81 -7.18
CA THR A 100 -6.08 12.56 -5.85
C THR A 100 -7.18 11.52 -5.91
N GLN A 101 -8.06 11.62 -6.92
CA GLN A 101 -9.09 10.62 -7.19
C GLN A 101 -8.47 9.25 -7.47
N PHE A 102 -7.49 9.16 -8.37
CA PHE A 102 -6.80 7.91 -8.67
C PHE A 102 -6.22 7.25 -7.40
N PHE A 103 -5.47 7.99 -6.59
CA PHE A 103 -4.91 7.45 -5.36
C PHE A 103 -5.99 7.10 -4.32
N GLY A 104 -7.00 7.93 -4.12
CA GLY A 104 -8.11 7.63 -3.20
C GLY A 104 -8.89 6.39 -3.61
N PHE A 105 -9.22 6.25 -4.90
CA PHE A 105 -9.92 5.10 -5.43
C PHE A 105 -9.09 3.83 -5.46
N SER A 106 -7.76 3.92 -5.54
CA SER A 106 -6.89 2.74 -5.41
C SER A 106 -7.03 2.04 -4.05
N TYR A 107 -7.17 2.81 -2.97
CA TYR A 107 -7.46 2.26 -1.65
C TYR A 107 -8.85 1.62 -1.60
N PHE A 108 -9.86 2.35 -2.11
CA PHE A 108 -11.24 1.88 -2.12
C PHE A 108 -11.40 0.58 -2.91
N LEU A 109 -10.78 0.49 -4.09
CA LEU A 109 -10.80 -0.70 -4.93
C LEU A 109 -10.14 -1.90 -4.23
N SER A 110 -8.95 -1.69 -3.64
CA SER A 110 -8.25 -2.73 -2.89
C SER A 110 -9.07 -3.23 -1.70
N TRP A 111 -9.77 -2.33 -0.99
CA TRP A 111 -10.65 -2.69 0.11
C TRP A 111 -11.84 -3.53 -0.34
N ILE A 112 -12.58 -3.06 -1.36
CA ILE A 112 -13.74 -3.79 -1.91
C ILE A 112 -13.33 -5.20 -2.33
N LEU A 113 -12.23 -5.31 -3.08
CA LEU A 113 -11.77 -6.60 -3.58
C LEU A 113 -11.48 -7.57 -2.43
N VAL A 114 -10.81 -7.10 -1.38
CA VAL A 114 -10.50 -7.93 -0.22
C VAL A 114 -11.74 -8.32 0.57
N GLU A 115 -12.72 -7.43 0.72
CA GLU A 115 -14.00 -7.77 1.35
C GLU A 115 -14.77 -8.82 0.56
N ILE A 116 -14.82 -8.69 -0.77
CA ILE A 116 -15.45 -9.68 -1.64
C ILE A 116 -14.78 -11.04 -1.45
N LEU A 117 -13.44 -11.10 -1.46
CA LEU A 117 -12.70 -12.33 -1.22
C LEU A 117 -12.98 -12.92 0.17
N ALA A 118 -13.06 -12.09 1.21
CA ALA A 118 -13.37 -12.53 2.58
C ALA A 118 -14.82 -13.06 2.72
N LEU A 119 -15.79 -12.46 2.02
CA LEU A 119 -17.17 -12.95 2.01
C LEU A 119 -17.31 -14.27 1.24
N ILE A 120 -16.59 -14.42 0.13
CA ILE A 120 -16.54 -15.67 -0.64
C ILE A 120 -15.87 -16.76 0.21
N SER A 121 -14.75 -16.45 0.87
CA SER A 121 -14.02 -17.43 1.69
C SER A 121 -14.87 -17.96 2.84
N ALA A 122 -15.59 -17.07 3.54
CA ALA A 122 -16.52 -17.44 4.61
C ALA A 122 -17.58 -18.45 4.15
N ARG A 123 -18.07 -18.33 2.90
CA ARG A 123 -19.05 -19.25 2.33
C ARG A 123 -18.43 -20.57 1.88
N THR A 124 -17.21 -20.54 1.33
CA THR A 124 -16.58 -21.75 0.77
C THR A 124 -15.93 -22.64 1.82
N VAL A 125 -15.40 -22.09 2.93
CA VAL A 125 -14.85 -22.89 4.05
C VAL A 125 -15.89 -23.87 4.61
N MET A 126 -17.19 -23.54 4.52
CA MET A 126 -18.26 -24.47 4.90
C MET A 126 -18.46 -25.65 3.94
N GLN A 127 -17.85 -25.65 2.75
CA GLN A 127 -18.25 -26.56 1.68
C GLN A 127 -17.19 -27.58 1.25
N ASN A 128 -15.87 -27.31 1.29
CA ASN A 128 -14.89 -28.29 0.80
C ASN A 128 -13.49 -28.13 1.41
N ALA A 129 -12.92 -29.23 1.89
CA ALA A 129 -11.49 -29.42 2.12
C ALA A 129 -10.92 -30.24 0.96
N ALA A 130 -10.56 -29.58 -0.15
CA ALA A 130 -9.92 -30.25 -1.28
C ALA A 130 -8.61 -29.55 -1.63
N THR A 131 -7.52 -30.27 -1.42
CA THR A 131 -6.13 -29.87 -1.65
C THR A 131 -5.89 -29.56 -3.13
N ALA A 132 -5.69 -28.28 -3.46
CA ALA A 132 -5.24 -27.86 -4.78
C ALA A 132 -3.70 -27.81 -4.83
N ALA A 133 -3.13 -28.20 -5.96
CA ALA A 133 -1.69 -28.08 -6.22
C ALA A 133 -1.30 -26.60 -6.19
N HIS A 134 -0.37 -26.26 -5.30
CA HIS A 134 0.07 -24.89 -5.06
C HIS A 134 1.14 -24.53 -6.10
N VAL A 135 0.80 -23.63 -7.04
CA VAL A 135 1.81 -23.03 -7.93
C VAL A 135 2.43 -21.84 -7.20
N ASN A 136 3.75 -21.80 -7.09
CA ASN A 136 4.43 -20.72 -6.38
C ASN A 136 4.48 -19.43 -7.24
N PHE A 137 3.72 -18.41 -6.87
CA PHE A 137 3.72 -17.08 -7.52
C PHE A 137 4.64 -16.06 -6.85
N GLU A 138 5.53 -16.48 -5.95
CA GLU A 138 6.42 -15.57 -5.21
C GLU A 138 7.21 -14.61 -6.11
N PHE A 139 7.63 -15.04 -7.30
CA PHE A 139 8.31 -14.17 -8.26
C PHE A 139 7.40 -13.05 -8.80
N LEU A 140 6.15 -13.37 -9.13
CA LEU A 140 5.19 -12.40 -9.66
C LEU A 140 4.82 -11.36 -8.59
N ASP A 141 4.63 -11.81 -7.35
CA ASP A 141 4.36 -10.94 -6.21
C ASP A 141 5.53 -9.98 -5.94
N LYS A 142 6.78 -10.46 -6.00
CA LYS A 142 7.98 -9.62 -5.89
C LYS A 142 8.09 -8.61 -7.03
N ILE A 143 7.66 -8.96 -8.25
CA ILE A 143 7.60 -8.00 -9.38
C ILE A 143 6.61 -6.88 -9.07
N TYR A 144 5.39 -7.20 -8.64
CA TYR A 144 4.38 -6.18 -8.36
C TYR A 144 4.79 -5.25 -7.23
N GLU A 145 5.37 -5.80 -6.17
CA GLU A 145 5.94 -5.01 -5.08
C GLU A 145 7.09 -4.13 -5.56
N GLY A 146 8.04 -4.69 -6.31
CA GLY A 146 9.16 -3.95 -6.89
C GLY A 146 8.71 -2.82 -7.82
N LEU A 147 7.73 -3.08 -8.68
CA LEU A 147 7.13 -2.07 -9.55
C LEU A 147 6.43 -0.96 -8.75
N ALA A 148 5.69 -1.30 -7.70
CA ALA A 148 5.06 -0.30 -6.83
C ALA A 148 6.10 0.61 -6.17
N LEU A 149 7.18 0.03 -5.65
CA LEU A 149 8.29 0.76 -5.04
C LEU A 149 9.05 1.61 -6.06
N LEU A 150 9.25 1.11 -7.29
CA LEU A 150 9.86 1.86 -8.38
C LEU A 150 9.00 3.03 -8.82
N CYS A 151 7.70 2.82 -9.07
CA CYS A 151 6.75 3.88 -9.39
C CYS A 151 6.74 4.97 -8.30
N TYR A 152 6.87 4.56 -7.04
CA TYR A 152 6.97 5.51 -5.94
C TYR A 152 8.29 6.28 -5.94
N ALA A 153 9.43 5.60 -6.10
CA ALA A 153 10.73 6.25 -6.20
C ALA A 153 10.74 7.27 -7.35
N SER A 154 10.12 6.93 -8.49
CA SER A 154 9.91 7.84 -9.61
C SER A 154 9.04 9.03 -9.23
N LEU A 155 7.92 8.82 -8.52
CA LEU A 155 7.08 9.91 -8.00
C LEU A 155 7.87 10.84 -7.08
N LEU A 156 8.73 10.29 -6.21
CA LEU A 156 9.59 11.10 -5.34
C LEU A 156 10.63 11.89 -6.11
N SER A 157 11.22 11.32 -7.16
CA SER A 157 12.14 12.05 -8.03
C SER A 157 11.45 13.16 -8.83
N TYR A 158 10.15 13.04 -9.06
CA TYR A 158 9.34 14.06 -9.74
C TYR A 158 8.96 15.23 -8.82
N LEU A 159 8.98 15.04 -7.49
CA LEU A 159 8.70 16.12 -6.55
C LEU A 159 9.71 17.29 -6.71
N PRO A 160 11.05 17.08 -6.63
CA PRO A 160 12.04 18.15 -6.82
C PRO A 160 11.88 18.92 -8.14
N THR A 161 11.64 18.25 -9.26
CA THR A 161 11.53 18.90 -10.57
C THR A 161 10.31 19.81 -10.65
N ARG A 162 9.19 19.42 -10.03
CA ARG A 162 8.01 20.28 -9.89
C ARG A 162 8.22 21.43 -8.91
N PHE A 163 8.89 21.18 -7.78
CA PHE A 163 9.29 22.24 -6.86
C PHE A 163 10.12 23.31 -7.56
N GLU A 164 11.06 22.90 -8.40
CA GLU A 164 11.86 23.82 -9.20
C GLU A 164 11.00 24.58 -10.22
N SER A 165 10.04 23.92 -10.87
CA SER A 165 9.10 24.57 -11.79
C SER A 165 8.17 25.60 -11.10
N LEU A 166 7.74 25.31 -9.87
CA LEU A 166 6.92 26.22 -9.05
C LEU A 166 7.75 27.39 -8.51
N ALA A 167 9.01 27.13 -8.13
CA ALA A 167 9.98 28.18 -7.85
C ALA A 167 10.21 29.06 -9.09
N ARG A 168 10.34 28.48 -10.29
CA ARG A 168 10.45 29.23 -11.57
C ARG A 168 9.20 30.08 -11.88
N ARG A 169 7.98 29.61 -11.60
CA ARG A 169 6.78 30.47 -11.76
C ARG A 169 6.78 31.67 -10.82
N ARG A 170 7.47 31.58 -9.68
CA ARG A 170 7.65 32.70 -8.74
C ARG A 170 8.81 33.62 -9.12
N TYR A 171 9.76 33.13 -9.91
CA TYR A 171 10.91 33.87 -10.43
C TYR A 171 10.86 33.90 -11.96
N GLN A 172 10.04 34.81 -12.48
CA GLN A 172 9.66 34.95 -13.89
C GLN A 172 10.81 35.52 -14.77
N PHE A 173 12.00 34.93 -14.69
CA PHE A 173 13.18 35.41 -15.37
C PHE A 173 14.01 34.18 -15.80
N TRP A 174 14.29 34.09 -17.11
CA TRP A 174 15.24 33.18 -17.79
C TRP A 174 14.66 31.88 -18.40
N GLU A 175 14.13 32.02 -19.61
CA GLU A 175 14.00 30.93 -20.59
C GLU A 175 15.34 30.72 -21.30
N SER A 176 16.05 29.61 -21.05
CA SER A 176 17.16 29.18 -21.93
C SER A 176 17.19 27.67 -22.13
N PRO A 177 17.78 27.15 -23.24
CA PRO A 177 17.70 25.75 -23.64
C PRO A 177 18.60 24.79 -22.83
N VAL A 178 19.30 25.27 -21.81
CA VAL A 178 20.32 24.50 -21.07
C VAL A 178 19.71 23.44 -20.12
N TRP A 179 18.40 23.48 -19.86
CA TRP A 179 17.78 22.65 -18.81
C TRP A 179 17.58 21.17 -19.16
N PHE A 180 17.63 20.78 -20.45
CA PHE A 180 17.52 19.36 -20.80
C PHE A 180 18.72 18.54 -20.27
N SER A 181 19.90 19.16 -20.07
CA SER A 181 21.03 18.49 -19.42
C SER A 181 20.93 18.50 -17.88
N ALA A 182 20.23 19.46 -17.29
CA ALA A 182 20.06 19.57 -15.84
C ALA A 182 19.20 18.44 -15.26
N ASP A 183 18.15 18.00 -15.96
CA ASP A 183 17.31 16.87 -15.51
C ASP A 183 18.09 15.54 -15.50
N TRP A 184 18.95 15.31 -16.50
CA TRP A 184 19.83 14.13 -16.54
C TRP A 184 20.93 14.19 -15.47
N ILE A 185 21.50 15.39 -15.24
CA ILE A 185 22.46 15.60 -14.16
C ILE A 185 21.77 15.41 -12.80
N ALA A 186 20.54 15.88 -12.62
CA ALA A 186 19.76 15.68 -11.40
C ALA A 186 19.42 14.20 -11.18
N ALA A 187 19.00 13.47 -12.22
CA ALA A 187 18.77 12.03 -12.15
C ALA A 187 20.06 11.25 -11.83
N PHE A 188 21.19 11.65 -12.41
CA PHE A 188 22.50 11.07 -12.12
C PHE A 188 22.95 11.37 -10.68
N LEU A 189 22.80 12.62 -10.20
CA LEU A 189 23.10 13.00 -8.82
C LEU A 189 22.17 12.31 -7.82
N LEU A 190 20.89 12.12 -8.15
CA LEU A 190 19.94 11.31 -7.37
C LEU A 190 20.38 9.84 -7.32
N SER A 191 20.92 9.30 -8.41
CA SER A 191 21.47 7.94 -8.45
C SER A 191 22.74 7.80 -7.60
N LEU A 192 23.61 8.83 -7.57
CA LEU A 192 24.78 8.89 -6.70
C LEU A 192 24.39 9.02 -5.23
N LEU A 193 23.29 9.73 -4.93
CA LEU A 193 22.67 9.79 -3.61
C LEU A 193 22.00 8.47 -3.19
N ALA A 194 21.67 7.57 -4.13
CA ALA A 194 21.04 6.30 -3.79
C ALA A 194 21.95 5.38 -2.95
N ILE A 195 23.27 5.43 -3.15
CA ILE A 195 24.24 4.65 -2.38
C ILE A 195 24.31 5.10 -0.91
N PRO A 196 24.57 6.39 -0.58
CA PRO A 196 24.55 6.85 0.81
C PRO A 196 23.17 6.69 1.43
N LEU A 197 22.07 6.86 0.67
CA LEU A 197 20.72 6.59 1.16
C LEU A 197 20.51 5.11 1.53
N ARG A 198 21.09 4.17 0.76
CA ARG A 198 21.08 2.73 1.14
C ARG A 198 21.85 2.49 2.43
N ILE A 199 23.03 3.09 2.59
CA ILE A 199 23.84 2.94 3.81
C ILE A 199 23.10 3.54 5.02
N ILE A 200 22.59 4.77 4.87
CA ILE A 200 21.80 5.45 5.91
C ILE A 200 20.57 4.62 6.27
N ARG A 201 19.88 4.04 5.28
CA ARG A 201 18.75 3.13 5.50
C ARG A 201 19.15 1.95 6.39
N GLU A 202 20.24 1.26 6.07
CA GLU A 202 20.71 0.13 6.89
C GLU A 202 21.09 0.56 8.31
N LEU A 203 21.73 1.72 8.47
CA LEU A 203 22.06 2.27 9.78
C LEU A 203 20.81 2.61 10.59
N ILE A 204 19.80 3.24 9.97
CA ILE A 204 18.52 3.56 10.62
C ILE A 204 17.79 2.29 11.04
N ILE A 205 17.71 1.28 10.16
CA ILE A 205 17.07 0.00 10.47
C ILE A 205 17.77 -0.66 11.66
N ARG A 206 19.11 -0.72 11.66
CA ARG A 206 19.88 -1.28 12.78
C ARG A 206 19.68 -0.50 14.08
N ALA A 207 19.68 0.84 14.02
CA ALA A 207 19.45 1.68 15.19
C ALA A 207 18.04 1.47 15.77
N LEU A 208 17.02 1.42 14.90
CA LEU A 208 15.64 1.13 15.29
C LEU A 208 15.48 -0.27 15.83
N LEU A 209 16.15 -1.28 15.25
CA LEU A 209 16.16 -2.64 15.76
C LEU A 209 16.70 -2.69 17.18
N ILE A 210 17.82 -2.02 17.45
CA ILE A 210 18.41 -1.94 18.80
C ILE A 210 17.44 -1.23 19.75
N PHE A 211 16.84 -0.12 19.32
CA PHE A 211 15.87 0.63 20.12
C PHE A 211 14.61 -0.19 20.45
N CYS A 212 14.03 -0.86 19.45
CA CYS A 212 12.86 -1.72 19.58
C CYS A 212 13.14 -2.92 20.49
N ARG A 213 14.30 -3.58 20.33
CA ARG A 213 14.71 -4.68 21.21
C ARG A 213 14.85 -4.25 22.67
N LYS A 214 15.27 -3.00 22.93
CA LYS A 214 15.33 -2.44 24.28
C LYS A 214 13.97 -2.05 24.85
N ASN A 215 12.97 -1.77 24.00
CA ASN A 215 11.66 -1.26 24.40
C ASN A 215 10.51 -2.13 23.88
N ILE A 216 10.43 -3.37 24.37
CA ILE A 216 9.55 -4.40 23.77
C ILE A 216 8.05 -4.00 23.76
N VAL A 217 7.58 -3.32 24.81
CA VAL A 217 6.19 -2.83 24.90
C VAL A 217 5.89 -1.84 23.78
N MET A 218 6.82 -0.93 23.50
CA MET A 218 6.68 0.01 22.39
C MET A 218 6.71 -0.72 21.04
N SER A 219 7.56 -1.73 20.89
CA SER A 219 7.61 -2.55 19.67
C SER A 219 6.34 -3.37 19.42
N GLN A 220 5.65 -3.82 20.47
CA GLN A 220 4.34 -4.45 20.34
C GLN A 220 3.28 -3.42 19.90
N ASN A 221 3.25 -2.23 20.52
CA ASN A 221 2.32 -1.17 20.15
C ASN A 221 2.54 -0.66 18.72
N LEU A 222 3.80 -0.66 18.28
CA LEU A 222 4.21 -0.37 16.91
C LEU A 222 4.12 -1.59 15.98
N LEU A 223 3.51 -2.71 16.40
CA LEU A 223 3.33 -3.90 15.57
C LEU A 223 4.60 -4.33 14.81
N VAL A 224 5.77 -4.22 15.45
CA VAL A 224 7.07 -4.67 14.91
C VAL A 224 7.68 -5.80 15.74
N ALA A 225 7.11 -6.13 16.90
CA ALA A 225 7.48 -7.30 17.68
C ALA A 225 6.32 -8.29 17.77
N PHE A 226 6.60 -9.55 17.47
CA PHE A 226 5.60 -10.62 17.43
C PHE A 226 6.05 -11.82 18.28
N PRO A 227 5.10 -12.61 18.82
CA PRO A 227 5.43 -13.86 19.48
C PRO A 227 6.13 -14.83 18.51
N GLU A 228 7.25 -15.42 18.92
CA GLU A 228 7.97 -16.44 18.15
C GLU A 228 8.23 -17.68 19.02
N GLY A 229 7.58 -18.80 18.69
CA GLY A 229 7.85 -20.12 19.28
C GLY A 229 7.38 -20.28 20.73
N GLU A 230 8.20 -19.83 21.68
CA GLU A 230 7.98 -20.04 23.12
C GLU A 230 6.99 -19.03 23.72
N LEU A 231 6.25 -19.45 24.74
CA LEU A 231 5.28 -18.60 25.42
C LEU A 231 6.01 -17.43 26.10
N GLY A 232 5.82 -16.23 25.57
CA GLY A 232 6.36 -15.00 26.15
C GLY A 232 7.62 -14.45 25.47
N THR A 233 8.21 -15.14 24.50
CA THR A 233 9.32 -14.58 23.71
C THR A 233 8.79 -13.77 22.53
N LEU A 234 8.99 -12.45 22.60
CA LEU A 234 8.69 -11.53 21.51
C LEU A 234 9.95 -11.24 20.72
N LYS A 235 9.88 -11.44 19.41
CA LYS A 235 10.96 -11.09 18.49
C LYS A 235 10.56 -9.92 17.62
N VAL A 236 11.49 -8.98 17.51
CA VAL A 236 11.39 -7.86 16.58
C VAL A 236 11.62 -8.37 15.17
N ASP A 237 10.68 -8.08 14.28
CA ASP A 237 10.68 -8.48 12.88
C ASP A 237 11.30 -7.37 12.01
N ASP A 238 12.39 -7.69 11.33
CA ASP A 238 13.16 -6.76 10.50
C ASP A 238 12.31 -6.21 9.34
N ASP A 239 11.48 -7.04 8.72
CA ASP A 239 10.60 -6.63 7.62
C ASP A 239 9.52 -5.66 8.12
N ALA A 240 8.98 -5.90 9.32
CA ALA A 240 7.98 -5.00 9.91
C ALA A 240 8.56 -3.61 10.19
N ILE A 241 9.81 -3.50 10.65
CA ILE A 241 10.49 -2.22 10.82
C ILE A 241 10.69 -1.51 9.48
N PHE A 242 11.10 -2.24 8.44
CA PHE A 242 11.23 -1.67 7.10
C PHE A 242 9.90 -1.07 6.62
N TRP A 243 8.80 -1.81 6.75
CA TRP A 243 7.49 -1.31 6.34
C TRP A 243 6.98 -0.16 7.21
N LEU A 244 7.26 -0.16 8.52
CA LEU A 244 6.99 0.98 9.40
C LEU A 244 7.73 2.23 8.93
N LEU A 245 9.02 2.12 8.59
CA LEU A 245 9.80 3.22 8.05
C LEU A 245 9.22 3.74 6.73
N CYS A 246 8.82 2.83 5.83
CA CYS A 246 8.10 3.20 4.62
C CYS A 246 6.83 3.98 4.96
N PHE A 247 5.99 3.48 5.86
CA PHE A 247 4.78 4.18 6.29
C PHE A 247 5.08 5.62 6.79
N VAL A 248 6.07 5.78 7.68
CA VAL A 248 6.46 7.09 8.22
C VAL A 248 6.95 8.02 7.11
N ALA A 249 7.81 7.52 6.22
CA ALA A 249 8.31 8.29 5.08
C ALA A 249 7.15 8.76 4.19
N ASN A 250 6.21 7.88 3.88
CA ASN A 250 5.04 8.21 3.07
C ASN A 250 4.15 9.26 3.75
N LEU A 251 3.92 9.15 5.05
CA LEU A 251 3.17 10.15 5.81
C LEU A 251 3.84 11.54 5.73
N LEU A 252 5.15 11.60 5.97
CA LEU A 252 5.91 12.85 5.87
C LEU A 252 5.86 13.44 4.46
N LEU A 253 5.97 12.59 3.44
CA LEU A 253 5.88 13.00 2.04
C LEU A 253 4.49 13.51 1.67
N CYS A 254 3.42 12.90 2.19
CA CYS A 254 2.07 13.44 2.06
C CYS A 254 1.94 14.82 2.70
N LEU A 255 2.50 15.03 3.90
CA LEU A 255 2.47 16.34 4.58
C LEU A 255 3.26 17.41 3.81
N ILE A 256 4.46 17.08 3.33
CA ILE A 256 5.28 17.96 2.49
C ILE A 256 4.56 18.25 1.17
N GLY A 257 4.09 17.21 0.48
CA GLY A 257 3.34 17.33 -0.76
C GLY A 257 2.10 18.21 -0.59
N TYR A 258 1.35 18.02 0.50
CA TYR A 258 0.21 18.89 0.82
C TYR A 258 0.64 20.34 1.06
N ARG A 259 1.72 20.59 1.80
CA ARG A 259 2.17 21.96 2.09
C ARG A 259 2.60 22.74 0.85
N PHE A 260 3.20 22.06 -0.13
CA PHE A 260 3.92 22.71 -1.23
C PHE A 260 3.36 22.47 -2.62
N LEU A 261 2.70 21.34 -2.86
CA LEU A 261 2.13 21.00 -4.16
C LEU A 261 0.63 21.20 -4.24
N TYR A 262 -0.06 21.26 -3.09
CA TYR A 262 -1.50 21.46 -3.09
C TYR A 262 -1.83 22.85 -3.60
N ASP A 263 -2.52 22.90 -4.74
CA ASP A 263 -3.07 24.11 -5.33
C ASP A 263 -4.60 24.00 -5.35
N SER A 264 -5.26 24.83 -4.55
CA SER A 264 -6.71 24.86 -4.46
C SER A 264 -7.37 25.53 -5.65
N SER A 265 -6.63 26.30 -6.48
CA SER A 265 -7.21 27.13 -7.55
C SER A 265 -7.88 26.33 -8.67
N GLY A 266 -7.48 25.06 -8.87
CA GLY A 266 -8.09 24.14 -9.84
C GLY A 266 -9.09 23.15 -9.24
N THR A 267 -9.31 23.17 -7.92
CA THR A 267 -10.19 22.20 -7.26
C THR A 267 -11.59 22.77 -7.09
N VAL A 268 -12.56 22.21 -7.81
CA VAL A 268 -13.98 22.55 -7.61
C VAL A 268 -14.57 21.57 -6.62
N ASN A 269 -14.94 22.08 -5.44
CA ASN A 269 -15.69 21.35 -4.44
C ASN A 269 -17.19 21.68 -4.60
N PRO A 270 -18.04 20.74 -5.06
CA PRO A 270 -19.47 20.98 -5.17
C PRO A 270 -20.10 21.27 -3.81
N GLY A 271 -20.92 22.32 -3.73
CA GLY A 271 -21.51 22.78 -2.47
C GLY A 271 -22.36 21.73 -1.74
N TRP A 272 -22.95 20.77 -2.46
CA TRP A 272 -23.71 19.68 -1.86
C TRP A 272 -22.87 18.72 -1.03
N THR A 273 -21.54 18.68 -1.20
CA THR A 273 -20.70 17.77 -0.42
C THR A 273 -20.38 18.25 0.99
N ALA A 274 -20.75 19.48 1.34
CA ALA A 274 -20.58 20.02 2.69
C ALA A 274 -21.32 19.19 3.76
N VAL A 275 -22.33 18.40 3.37
CA VAL A 275 -23.05 17.50 4.27
C VAL A 275 -22.21 16.30 4.74
N PHE A 276 -21.09 16.01 4.08
CA PHE A 276 -20.18 14.91 4.44
C PHE A 276 -19.00 15.38 5.31
N GLY A 277 -19.03 16.63 5.80
CA GLY A 277 -18.00 17.28 6.61
C GLY A 277 -16.94 17.97 5.78
#